data_AF-A0A1E3ULD6-F1
#
_entry.id   AF-A0A1E3ULD6-F1
#
_cell.length_a   1.000
_cell.length_b   1.000
_cell.length_c   1.000
_cell.angle_alpha   90.00
_cell.angle_beta   90.00
_cell.angle_gamma   90.00
#
_symmetry.space_group_name_H-M   'P 1'
#
loop_
_entity.id
_entity.type
_entity.pdbx_description
1 polymer ?
#
loop_
_entity_poly.entity_id
_entity_poly.type
_entity_poly.pdbx_seq_one_letter_code
_entity_poly.pdbx_strand_id
1 'polypeptide(L)'
;MGIIDPKSENRKNLLVFVIIMVIGIGIFTAYIIWGTLPLDKILDYEVVVYPQEDGSLEITYSYRWKVLNDSREGPLTWVSLGIPNSACRLMSYKGAIAGLHSGYYADGLIDFDLDRAYQKGEIAEFSFKIHQGRMLCRNKADASLPYFDFAPGWFGQIDVEHYRFLWKGSPYIRETNADRKEGNDYIWEGSLKKGERLWMKLYYDEAAFTDPQLVDWTPAPGNTGGENSVDEALAAVILMLTGWIGYKASWGRGKHLYGRGRGYYGHGGTGVHGCACACAGCACACACAGGGRAGCSRKDFYHCEQQREEKKDDIRGSMSADKSGNEAGRVL
;
A
#
# COMPACT_ATOMS: atom_id res chain seq x y z
N MET A 1 25.46 43.75 -44.77
CA MET A 1 24.60 43.71 -43.57
C MET A 1 23.30 43.04 -43.96
N GLY A 2 23.14 41.75 -43.63
CA GLY A 2 21.90 41.03 -43.93
C GLY A 2 20.79 41.50 -42.99
N ILE A 3 19.67 41.95 -43.55
CA ILE A 3 18.46 42.28 -42.79
C ILE A 3 17.89 40.94 -42.30
N ILE A 4 18.10 40.63 -41.02
CA ILE A 4 17.46 39.49 -40.38
C ILE A 4 16.00 39.88 -40.19
N ASP A 5 15.09 39.23 -40.91
CA ASP A 5 13.65 39.41 -40.72
C ASP A 5 13.27 38.91 -39.31
N PRO A 6 12.79 39.79 -38.40
CA PRO A 6 12.44 39.42 -37.02
C PRO A 6 11.34 38.35 -36.95
N LYS A 7 10.51 38.23 -38.00
CA LYS A 7 9.49 37.18 -38.09
C LYS A 7 10.11 35.80 -38.34
N SER A 8 11.26 35.74 -39.01
CA SER A 8 11.98 34.50 -39.31
C SER A 8 12.76 33.97 -38.10
N GLU A 9 13.34 34.87 -37.29
CA GLU A 9 14.08 34.51 -36.08
C GLU A 9 13.16 34.00 -34.98
N ASN A 10 12.01 34.66 -34.79
CA ASN A 10 10.99 34.19 -33.85
C ASN A 10 10.42 32.81 -34.23
N ARG A 11 10.26 32.50 -35.52
CA ARG A 11 9.85 31.17 -35.98
C ARG A 11 10.91 30.10 -35.70
N LYS A 12 12.20 30.42 -35.87
CA LYS A 12 13.31 29.50 -35.57
C LYS A 12 13.42 29.24 -34.07
N ASN A 13 13.32 30.28 -33.24
CA ASN A 13 13.36 30.16 -31.79
C ASN A 13 12.15 29.37 -31.27
N LEU A 14 10.96 29.62 -31.82
CA LEU A 14 9.77 28.82 -31.52
C LEU A 14 9.96 27.35 -31.90
N LEU A 15 10.54 27.06 -33.07
CA LEU A 15 10.81 25.68 -33.51
C LEU A 15 11.81 24.97 -32.60
N VAL A 16 12.87 25.65 -32.16
CA VAL A 16 13.85 25.11 -31.19
C VAL A 16 13.18 24.83 -29.84
N PHE A 17 12.35 25.75 -29.34
CA PHE A 17 11.60 25.55 -28.11
C PHE A 17 10.70 24.31 -28.19
N VAL A 18 9.94 24.18 -29.28
CA VAL A 18 9.03 23.06 -29.50
C VAL A 18 9.79 21.73 -29.53
N ILE A 19 10.95 21.67 -30.21
CA ILE A 19 11.77 20.45 -30.23
C ILE A 19 12.22 20.06 -28.83
N ILE A 20 12.68 21.02 -28.02
CA ILE A 20 13.11 20.77 -26.64
C ILE A 20 11.94 20.32 -25.76
N MET A 21 10.76 20.93 -25.92
CA MET A 21 9.55 20.48 -25.23
C MET A 21 9.19 19.04 -25.60
N VAL A 22 9.25 18.68 -26.89
CA VAL A 22 8.97 17.31 -27.34
C VAL A 22 9.96 16.32 -26.73
N ILE A 23 11.25 16.64 -26.69
CA ILE A 23 12.27 15.78 -26.06
C ILE A 23 12.00 15.63 -24.56
N GLY A 24 11.74 16.73 -23.85
CA GLY A 24 11.49 16.69 -22.41
C GLY A 24 10.17 15.98 -22.05
N ILE A 25 9.11 16.13 -22.85
CA ILE A 25 7.88 15.33 -22.74
C ILE A 25 8.20 13.85 -22.98
N GLY A 26 9.08 13.53 -23.93
CA GLY A 26 9.55 12.17 -24.16
C GLY A 26 10.25 11.58 -22.93
N ILE A 27 11.16 12.33 -22.30
CA ILE A 27 11.85 11.92 -21.07
C ILE A 27 10.86 11.75 -19.91
N PHE A 28 9.95 12.70 -19.74
CA PHE A 28 8.91 12.64 -18.71
C PHE A 28 8.02 11.41 -18.89
N THR A 29 7.55 11.17 -20.11
CA THR A 29 6.74 10.00 -20.43
C THR A 29 7.50 8.69 -20.16
N ALA A 30 8.78 8.62 -20.54
CA ALA A 30 9.62 7.46 -20.26
C ALA A 30 9.80 7.22 -18.75
N TYR A 31 9.95 8.30 -17.96
CA TYR A 31 10.04 8.22 -16.50
C TYR A 31 8.73 7.70 -15.88
N ILE A 32 7.57 8.22 -16.30
CA ILE A 32 6.26 7.74 -15.83
C ILE A 32 6.06 6.27 -16.19
N ILE A 33 6.39 5.86 -17.42
CA ILE A 33 6.30 4.46 -17.84
C ILE A 33 7.20 3.59 -16.97
N TRP A 34 8.47 3.97 -16.80
CA TRP A 34 9.40 3.21 -15.97
C TRP A 34 8.95 3.10 -14.51
N GLY A 35 8.44 4.20 -13.95
CA GLY A 35 7.85 4.23 -12.61
C GLY A 35 6.65 3.30 -12.50
N THR A 36 5.78 3.22 -13.51
CA THR A 36 4.52 2.44 -13.43
C THR A 36 4.66 0.96 -13.80
N LEU A 37 5.83 0.51 -14.26
CA LEU A 37 6.06 -0.92 -14.54
C LEU A 37 5.87 -1.75 -13.27
N PRO A 38 5.19 -2.91 -13.36
CA PRO A 38 5.00 -3.79 -12.21
C PRO A 38 6.34 -4.38 -11.76
N LEU A 39 6.53 -4.46 -10.44
CA LEU A 39 7.69 -5.13 -9.83
C LEU A 39 7.56 -6.63 -9.91
N ASP A 40 6.35 -7.11 -9.70
CA ASP A 40 6.05 -8.51 -9.44
C ASP A 40 4.72 -8.90 -10.07
N LYS A 41 4.51 -10.20 -10.21
CA LYS A 41 3.25 -10.81 -10.60
C LYS A 41 3.08 -12.12 -9.87
N ILE A 42 1.89 -12.36 -9.32
CA ILE A 42 1.56 -13.66 -8.75
C ILE A 42 1.01 -14.52 -9.88
N LEU A 43 1.74 -15.57 -10.23
CA LEU A 43 1.34 -16.48 -11.31
C LEU A 43 0.22 -17.41 -10.84
N ASP A 44 0.32 -17.88 -9.61
CA ASP A 44 -0.66 -18.77 -8.99
C ASP A 44 -0.80 -18.42 -7.51
N TYR A 45 -2.06 -18.31 -7.07
CA TYR A 45 -2.44 -18.02 -5.70
C TYR A 45 -3.50 -19.01 -5.23
N GLU A 46 -3.10 -20.02 -4.47
CA GLU A 46 -4.02 -21.00 -3.91
C GLU A 46 -4.28 -20.74 -2.43
N VAL A 47 -5.55 -20.79 -2.05
CA VAL A 47 -5.99 -20.66 -0.66
C VAL A 47 -6.88 -21.83 -0.32
N VAL A 48 -6.54 -22.56 0.75
CA VAL A 48 -7.35 -23.68 1.23
C VAL A 48 -7.83 -23.39 2.65
N VAL A 49 -9.14 -23.34 2.82
CA VAL A 49 -9.79 -22.97 4.09
C VAL A 49 -10.47 -24.18 4.72
N TYR A 50 -10.10 -24.46 5.97
CA TYR A 50 -10.68 -25.49 6.83
C TYR A 50 -11.40 -24.83 8.02
N PRO A 51 -12.75 -24.72 7.97
CA PRO A 51 -13.52 -24.22 9.09
C PRO A 51 -13.43 -25.15 10.30
N GLN A 52 -13.34 -24.56 11.49
CA GLN A 52 -13.32 -25.27 12.77
C GLN A 52 -14.66 -25.13 13.48
N GLU A 53 -14.92 -26.02 14.44
CA GLU A 53 -16.18 -26.05 15.21
C GLU A 53 -16.39 -24.79 16.06
N ASP A 54 -15.33 -24.09 16.46
CA ASP A 54 -15.40 -22.83 17.23
C ASP A 54 -15.61 -21.58 16.33
N GLY A 55 -15.80 -21.77 15.03
CA GLY A 55 -15.95 -20.69 14.06
C GLY A 55 -14.62 -20.00 13.66
N SER A 56 -13.48 -20.52 14.12
CA SER A 56 -12.17 -20.15 13.58
C SER A 56 -11.89 -20.86 12.25
N LEU A 57 -10.83 -20.44 11.57
CA LEU A 57 -10.42 -21.02 10.28
C LEU A 57 -8.95 -21.45 10.36
N GLU A 58 -8.64 -22.64 9.87
CA GLU A 58 -7.27 -22.97 9.46
C GLU A 58 -7.13 -22.67 7.96
N ILE A 59 -6.19 -21.78 7.61
CA ILE A 59 -6.04 -21.30 6.24
C ILE A 59 -4.63 -21.59 5.78
N THR A 60 -4.50 -22.26 4.63
CA THR A 60 -3.21 -22.46 3.95
C THR A 60 -3.16 -21.58 2.71
N TYR A 61 -2.14 -20.75 2.62
CA TYR A 61 -1.87 -19.87 1.48
C TYR A 61 -0.65 -20.38 0.72
N SER A 62 -0.75 -20.50 -0.60
CA SER A 62 0.35 -20.91 -1.48
C SER A 62 0.52 -19.92 -2.63
N TYR A 63 1.77 -19.58 -2.92
CA TYR A 63 2.14 -18.55 -3.90
C TYR A 63 3.18 -19.05 -4.88
N ARG A 64 3.00 -18.68 -6.15
CA ARG A 64 4.06 -18.66 -7.16
C ARG A 64 4.32 -17.22 -7.57
N TRP A 65 5.32 -16.61 -6.94
CA TRP A 65 5.59 -15.18 -7.03
C TRP A 65 6.72 -14.90 -8.02
N LYS A 66 6.42 -14.24 -9.15
CA LYS A 66 7.41 -13.92 -10.18
C LYS A 66 7.90 -12.49 -10.06
N VAL A 67 9.22 -12.33 -10.05
CA VAL A 67 9.87 -11.02 -10.10
C VAL A 67 9.93 -10.53 -11.54
N LEU A 68 9.35 -9.35 -11.81
CA LEU A 68 9.33 -8.73 -13.15
C LEU A 68 10.38 -7.61 -13.29
N ASN A 69 10.70 -6.93 -12.19
CA ASN A 69 11.68 -5.85 -12.17
C ASN A 69 12.46 -5.85 -10.85
N ASP A 70 13.77 -6.01 -10.95
CA ASP A 70 14.73 -5.95 -9.85
C ASP A 70 15.63 -4.71 -9.89
N SER A 71 15.53 -3.90 -10.94
CA SER A 71 16.38 -2.75 -11.16
C SER A 71 15.87 -1.51 -10.42
N ARG A 72 14.58 -1.46 -10.08
CA ARG A 72 13.96 -0.34 -9.34
C ARG A 72 14.11 -0.46 -7.83
N GLU A 73 13.89 -1.66 -7.29
CA GLU A 73 13.80 -1.90 -5.83
C GLU A 73 14.74 -3.03 -5.35
N GLY A 74 15.72 -3.42 -6.18
CA GLY A 74 16.66 -4.52 -5.91
C GLY A 74 16.04 -5.89 -6.19
N PRO A 75 16.57 -7.00 -5.65
CA PRO A 75 15.95 -8.33 -5.71
C PRO A 75 14.96 -8.64 -4.57
N LEU A 76 13.98 -9.51 -4.83
CA LEU A 76 12.97 -9.91 -3.85
C LEU A 76 13.64 -10.74 -2.75
N THR A 77 13.62 -10.22 -1.53
CA THR A 77 14.30 -10.80 -0.36
C THR A 77 13.37 -11.05 0.81
N TRP A 78 12.16 -10.49 0.76
CA TRP A 78 11.13 -10.65 1.78
C TRP A 78 9.77 -10.24 1.18
N VAL A 79 8.68 -10.65 1.83
CA VAL A 79 7.29 -10.36 1.42
C VAL A 79 6.44 -9.95 2.62
N SER A 80 5.49 -9.02 2.42
CA SER A 80 4.40 -8.74 3.36
C SER A 80 3.09 -9.30 2.82
N LEU A 81 2.35 -10.05 3.63
CA LEU A 81 1.16 -10.79 3.18
C LEU A 81 -0.03 -10.49 4.10
N GLY A 82 -1.17 -10.13 3.51
CA GLY A 82 -2.38 -9.78 4.25
C GLY A 82 -3.02 -10.98 4.96
N ILE A 83 -3.52 -10.74 6.16
CA ILE A 83 -4.34 -11.65 6.95
C ILE A 83 -5.62 -10.93 7.43
N PRO A 84 -6.71 -11.67 7.70
CA PRO A 84 -8.01 -11.06 8.03
C PRO A 84 -8.01 -10.10 9.22
N ASN A 85 -7.36 -10.49 10.31
CA ASN A 85 -7.30 -9.71 11.55
C ASN A 85 -6.16 -10.22 12.44
N SER A 86 -5.86 -9.48 13.50
CA SER A 86 -4.75 -9.78 14.42
C SER A 86 -4.94 -11.02 15.31
N ALA A 87 -6.13 -11.63 15.37
CA ALA A 87 -6.37 -12.91 16.05
C ALA A 87 -5.85 -14.08 15.19
N CYS A 88 -4.58 -13.99 14.82
CA CYS A 88 -3.89 -14.90 13.93
C CYS A 88 -2.74 -15.59 14.67
N ARG A 89 -2.52 -16.86 14.34
CA ARG A 89 -1.37 -17.63 14.80
C ARG A 89 -0.79 -18.38 13.63
N LEU A 90 0.47 -18.12 13.32
CA LEU A 90 1.22 -18.91 12.34
C LEU A 90 1.41 -20.34 12.86
N MET A 91 1.03 -21.33 12.06
CA MET A 91 1.19 -22.75 12.38
C MET A 91 2.45 -23.33 11.73
N SER A 92 2.69 -23.01 10.46
CA SER A 92 3.83 -23.52 9.70
C SER A 92 4.07 -22.70 8.44
N TYR A 93 5.28 -22.76 7.88
CA TYR A 93 5.63 -22.25 6.56
C TYR A 93 6.59 -23.20 5.85
N LYS A 94 6.66 -23.12 4.52
CA LYS A 94 7.55 -23.94 3.68
C LYS A 94 7.90 -23.23 2.36
N GLY A 95 8.85 -23.79 1.64
CA GLY A 95 9.33 -23.25 0.35
C GLY A 95 10.35 -22.15 0.58
N ALA A 96 10.23 -21.06 -0.19
CA ALA A 96 11.17 -19.94 -0.18
C ALA A 96 11.19 -19.11 1.12
N ILE A 97 10.35 -19.40 2.13
CA ILE A 97 10.34 -18.65 3.40
C ILE A 97 11.47 -19.15 4.30
N ALA A 98 12.35 -18.23 4.71
CA ALA A 98 13.41 -18.48 5.69
C ALA A 98 12.93 -18.29 7.13
N GLY A 99 11.98 -17.39 7.36
CA GLY A 99 11.47 -17.07 8.68
C GLY A 99 10.58 -15.84 8.69
N LEU A 100 10.14 -15.45 9.88
CA LEU A 100 9.40 -14.21 10.08
C LEU A 100 10.36 -13.02 10.02
N HIS A 101 10.05 -12.05 9.16
CA HIS A 101 10.78 -10.78 9.09
C HIS A 101 10.45 -9.91 10.32
N SER A 102 9.17 -9.87 10.69
CA SER A 102 8.68 -9.24 11.91
C SER A 102 7.74 -10.21 12.64
N GLY A 103 7.92 -10.37 13.95
CA GLY A 103 7.11 -11.28 14.77
C GLY A 103 5.73 -10.72 15.14
N TYR A 104 5.34 -9.58 14.57
CA TYR A 104 4.17 -8.83 15.01
C TYR A 104 3.16 -8.67 13.87
N TYR A 105 1.95 -9.16 14.10
CA TYR A 105 0.80 -9.08 13.20
C TYR A 105 0.16 -7.68 13.20
N ALA A 106 0.97 -6.63 13.13
CA ALA A 106 0.45 -5.27 13.03
C ALA A 106 -0.40 -5.16 11.77
N ASP A 107 -1.57 -4.54 11.90
CA ASP A 107 -2.36 -4.07 10.77
C ASP A 107 -2.91 -5.15 9.83
N GLY A 108 -2.95 -6.41 10.29
CA GLY A 108 -3.43 -7.53 9.48
C GLY A 108 -2.42 -7.97 8.41
N LEU A 109 -1.13 -7.97 8.75
CA LEU A 109 -0.05 -8.42 7.87
C LEU A 109 0.83 -9.47 8.54
N ILE A 110 1.49 -10.28 7.72
CA ILE A 110 2.59 -11.16 8.11
C ILE A 110 3.76 -10.91 7.17
N ASP A 111 4.91 -10.58 7.74
CA ASP A 111 6.13 -10.38 6.97
C ASP A 111 7.04 -11.60 7.06
N PHE A 112 7.51 -12.08 5.91
CA PHE A 112 8.43 -13.21 5.81
C PHE A 112 9.72 -12.81 5.09
N ASP A 113 10.85 -13.19 5.68
CA ASP A 113 12.12 -13.21 4.96
C ASP A 113 12.16 -14.41 4.01
N LEU A 114 12.76 -14.21 2.84
CA LEU A 114 13.00 -15.29 1.90
C LEU A 114 14.39 -15.91 2.11
N ASP A 115 14.55 -17.15 1.66
CA ASP A 115 15.79 -17.93 1.76
C ASP A 115 16.96 -17.35 0.97
N ARG A 116 16.67 -16.56 -0.07
CA ARG A 116 17.66 -15.84 -0.88
C ARG A 116 17.04 -14.63 -1.58
N ALA A 117 17.91 -13.88 -2.25
CA ALA A 117 17.50 -12.85 -3.20
C ALA A 117 17.03 -13.46 -4.53
N TYR A 118 15.81 -13.11 -4.95
CA TYR A 118 15.22 -13.47 -6.24
C TYR A 118 15.29 -12.29 -7.23
N GLN A 119 15.92 -12.53 -8.38
CA GLN A 119 16.15 -11.55 -9.43
C GLN A 119 15.05 -11.57 -10.49
N LYS A 120 15.05 -10.61 -11.40
CA LYS A 120 14.12 -10.53 -12.52
C LYS A 120 14.05 -11.84 -13.30
N GLY A 121 12.82 -12.31 -13.50
CA GLY A 121 12.51 -13.55 -14.21
C GLY A 121 12.46 -14.78 -13.30
N GLU A 122 13.01 -14.71 -12.09
CA GLU A 122 12.92 -15.80 -11.11
C GLU A 122 11.54 -15.86 -10.43
N ILE A 123 11.25 -17.04 -9.87
CA ILE A 123 9.99 -17.33 -9.18
C ILE A 123 10.31 -17.83 -7.77
N ALA A 124 9.74 -17.17 -6.77
CA ALA A 124 9.71 -17.66 -5.39
C ALA A 124 8.42 -18.46 -5.17
N GLU A 125 8.56 -19.73 -4.78
CA GLU A 125 7.45 -20.60 -4.46
C GLU A 125 7.44 -20.87 -2.96
N PHE A 126 6.36 -20.45 -2.29
CA PHE A 126 6.26 -20.56 -0.85
C PHE A 126 4.80 -20.69 -0.40
N SER A 127 4.63 -21.15 0.82
CA SER A 127 3.31 -21.25 1.43
C SER A 127 3.41 -21.18 2.94
N PHE A 128 2.32 -20.76 3.56
CA PHE A 128 2.20 -20.71 5.01
C PHE A 128 0.79 -21.10 5.45
N LYS A 129 0.69 -21.63 6.67
CA LYS A 129 -0.56 -22.04 7.30
C LYS A 129 -0.78 -21.23 8.56
N ILE A 130 -1.97 -20.67 8.71
CA ILE A 130 -2.39 -19.95 9.90
C ILE A 130 -3.62 -20.58 10.53
N HIS A 131 -3.77 -20.36 11.82
CA HIS A 131 -5.03 -20.48 12.53
C HIS A 131 -5.55 -19.07 12.78
N GLN A 132 -6.71 -18.76 12.21
CA GLN A 132 -7.34 -17.45 12.19
C GLN A 132 -8.63 -17.46 13.01
N GLY A 133 -8.62 -16.77 14.15
CA GLY A 133 -9.79 -16.56 14.99
C GLY A 133 -10.64 -15.37 14.54
N ARG A 134 -11.78 -15.21 15.20
CA ARG A 134 -12.70 -14.05 15.04
C ARG A 134 -13.17 -13.87 13.59
N MET A 135 -13.57 -14.97 12.95
CA MET A 135 -13.97 -14.99 11.53
C MET A 135 -15.48 -15.15 11.33
N LEU A 136 -16.15 -15.94 12.20
CA LEU A 136 -17.57 -16.21 12.04
C LEU A 136 -18.42 -14.99 12.43
N CYS A 137 -19.15 -14.47 11.46
CA CYS A 137 -19.98 -13.28 11.62
C CYS A 137 -21.37 -13.66 12.13
N ARG A 138 -21.87 -12.87 13.09
CA ARG A 138 -23.27 -12.92 13.51
C ARG A 138 -24.15 -12.38 12.40
N ASN A 139 -25.23 -13.10 12.10
CA ASN A 139 -26.30 -12.60 11.27
C ASN A 139 -27.38 -11.95 12.14
N LYS A 140 -27.54 -10.63 12.01
CA LYS A 140 -28.51 -9.85 12.79
C LYS A 140 -29.95 -10.04 12.32
N ALA A 141 -30.16 -10.47 11.08
CA ALA A 141 -31.48 -10.73 10.53
C ALA A 141 -31.98 -12.14 10.87
N ASP A 142 -31.07 -13.11 10.92
CA ASP A 142 -31.39 -14.49 11.26
C ASP A 142 -30.23 -15.13 12.05
N ALA A 143 -30.42 -15.29 13.36
CA ALA A 143 -29.39 -15.84 14.24
C ALA A 143 -29.03 -17.31 13.93
N SER A 144 -29.94 -18.07 13.29
CA SER A 144 -29.73 -19.47 12.93
C SER A 144 -28.81 -19.66 11.72
N LEU A 145 -28.48 -18.55 11.03
CA LEU A 145 -27.65 -18.52 9.82
C LEU A 145 -26.41 -17.61 9.98
N PRO A 146 -25.47 -17.93 10.88
CA PRO A 146 -24.17 -17.25 10.90
C PRO A 146 -23.41 -17.44 9.58
N TYR A 147 -22.45 -16.57 9.30
CA TYR A 147 -21.76 -16.58 8.01
C TYR A 147 -20.29 -16.20 8.10
N PHE A 148 -19.53 -16.63 7.10
CA PHE A 148 -18.21 -16.09 6.79
C PHE A 148 -18.33 -15.13 5.63
N ASP A 149 -17.63 -14.00 5.72
CA ASP A 149 -17.50 -13.02 4.63
C ASP A 149 -16.07 -12.48 4.65
N PHE A 150 -15.21 -13.13 3.87
CA PHE A 150 -13.77 -13.03 4.00
C PHE A 150 -13.10 -12.89 2.62
N ALA A 151 -12.20 -11.92 2.51
CA ALA A 151 -11.33 -11.78 1.35
C ALA A 151 -9.96 -12.41 1.66
N PRO A 152 -9.56 -13.50 0.98
CA PRO A 152 -8.33 -14.21 1.31
C PRO A 152 -7.06 -13.44 0.99
N GLY A 153 -7.09 -12.48 0.09
CA GLY A 153 -5.95 -11.62 -0.15
C GLY A 153 -6.38 -10.37 -0.89
N TRP A 154 -5.63 -9.30 -0.64
CA TRP A 154 -5.80 -8.06 -1.37
C TRP A 154 -4.44 -7.56 -1.82
N PHE A 155 -4.25 -7.50 -3.13
CA PHE A 155 -2.99 -7.09 -3.75
C PHE A 155 -3.18 -5.72 -4.38
N GLY A 156 -2.83 -4.67 -3.63
CA GLY A 156 -2.99 -3.28 -4.09
C GLY A 156 -2.18 -2.96 -5.34
N GLN A 157 -1.01 -3.58 -5.51
CA GLN A 157 -0.04 -3.24 -6.56
C GLN A 157 0.35 -4.38 -7.49
N ILE A 158 -0.14 -5.59 -7.23
CA ILE A 158 0.30 -6.81 -7.89
C ILE A 158 -0.90 -7.46 -8.58
N ASP A 159 -0.71 -7.83 -9.84
CA ASP A 159 -1.69 -8.64 -10.56
C ASP A 159 -1.55 -10.11 -10.16
N VAL A 160 -2.68 -10.77 -9.98
CA VAL A 160 -2.78 -12.23 -9.81
C VAL A 160 -3.29 -12.81 -11.12
N GLU A 161 -2.42 -13.58 -11.79
CA GLU A 161 -2.75 -14.23 -13.06
C GLU A 161 -3.81 -15.32 -12.87
N HIS A 162 -3.62 -16.14 -11.84
CA HIS A 162 -4.53 -17.20 -11.48
C HIS A 162 -4.68 -17.27 -9.96
N TYR A 163 -5.91 -17.31 -9.48
CA TYR A 163 -6.22 -17.69 -8.12
C TYR A 163 -7.15 -18.89 -8.11
N ARG A 164 -6.99 -19.73 -7.07
CA ARG A 164 -7.92 -20.81 -6.77
C ARG A 164 -8.15 -20.86 -5.27
N PHE A 165 -9.37 -20.54 -4.84
CA PHE A 165 -9.75 -20.60 -3.44
C PHE A 165 -10.65 -21.80 -3.21
N LEU A 166 -10.23 -22.66 -2.31
CA LEU A 166 -10.95 -23.86 -1.93
C LEU A 166 -11.44 -23.72 -0.50
N TRP A 167 -12.74 -23.89 -0.31
CA TRP A 167 -13.37 -23.97 1.00
C TRP A 167 -13.84 -25.39 1.25
N LYS A 168 -13.38 -26.00 2.35
CA LYS A 168 -13.74 -27.38 2.68
C LYS A 168 -15.23 -27.55 2.94
N GLY A 169 -15.80 -28.57 2.32
CA GLY A 169 -17.22 -28.86 2.40
C GLY A 169 -17.72 -29.18 3.79
N SER A 170 -18.96 -28.76 4.07
CA SER A 170 -19.70 -29.11 5.28
C SER A 170 -21.18 -29.31 4.91
N PRO A 171 -21.88 -30.31 5.51
CA PRO A 171 -23.32 -30.51 5.28
C PRO A 171 -24.17 -29.37 5.84
N TYR A 172 -23.58 -28.51 6.67
CA TYR A 172 -24.25 -27.37 7.29
C TYR A 172 -24.17 -26.09 6.45
N ILE A 173 -23.44 -26.07 5.33
CA ILE A 173 -23.42 -24.92 4.41
C ILE A 173 -24.79 -24.82 3.73
N ARG A 174 -25.44 -23.67 3.87
CA ARG A 174 -26.77 -23.39 3.31
C ARG A 174 -26.69 -22.56 2.03
N GLU A 175 -25.87 -21.52 2.04
CA GLU A 175 -25.72 -20.60 0.92
C GLU A 175 -24.27 -20.20 0.72
N THR A 176 -23.88 -19.92 -0.53
CA THR A 176 -22.55 -19.45 -0.86
C THR A 176 -22.53 -18.74 -2.20
N ASN A 177 -21.53 -17.88 -2.40
CA ASN A 177 -21.21 -17.26 -3.68
C ASN A 177 -20.07 -17.98 -4.45
N ALA A 178 -19.78 -19.24 -4.12
CA ALA A 178 -18.78 -20.04 -4.86
C ALA A 178 -19.15 -20.17 -6.34
N ASP A 179 -18.13 -20.15 -7.21
CA ASP A 179 -18.32 -20.33 -8.65
C ASP A 179 -18.83 -21.74 -8.96
N ARG A 180 -18.35 -22.73 -8.21
CA ARG A 180 -18.75 -24.13 -8.35
C ARG A 180 -18.48 -24.96 -7.10
N LYS A 181 -18.98 -26.20 -7.13
CA LYS A 181 -18.73 -27.24 -6.14
C LYS A 181 -18.00 -28.42 -6.79
N GLU A 182 -16.92 -28.88 -6.16
CA GLU A 182 -16.18 -30.08 -6.56
C GLU A 182 -16.19 -31.10 -5.41
N GLY A 183 -16.89 -32.22 -5.60
CA GLY A 183 -17.17 -33.15 -4.51
C GLY A 183 -17.97 -32.45 -3.40
N ASN A 184 -17.38 -32.33 -2.22
CA ASN A 184 -17.98 -31.59 -1.11
C ASN A 184 -17.48 -30.15 -1.01
N ASP A 185 -16.37 -29.81 -1.67
CA ASP A 185 -15.68 -28.54 -1.50
C ASP A 185 -16.23 -27.46 -2.44
N TYR A 186 -16.09 -26.20 -2.04
CA TYR A 186 -16.56 -25.03 -2.77
C TYR A 186 -15.36 -24.26 -3.32
N ILE A 187 -15.45 -23.84 -4.59
CA ILE A 187 -14.32 -23.27 -5.30
C ILE A 187 -14.68 -21.92 -5.91
N TRP A 188 -13.73 -21.00 -5.76
CA TRP A 188 -13.65 -19.75 -6.51
C TRP A 188 -12.38 -19.80 -7.35
N GLU A 189 -12.46 -19.40 -8.61
CA GLU A 189 -11.31 -19.47 -9.52
C GLU A 189 -11.35 -18.34 -10.55
N GLY A 190 -10.20 -17.71 -10.79
CA GLY A 190 -10.12 -16.60 -11.73
C GLY A 190 -8.81 -15.85 -11.67
N SER A 191 -8.86 -14.54 -11.93
CA SER A 191 -7.72 -13.62 -11.88
C SER A 191 -8.08 -12.35 -11.12
N LEU A 192 -7.10 -11.67 -10.51
CA LEU A 192 -7.30 -10.36 -9.87
C LEU A 192 -6.37 -9.33 -10.51
N LYS A 193 -6.93 -8.18 -10.89
CA LYS A 193 -6.15 -6.98 -11.23
C LYS A 193 -5.71 -6.26 -9.97
N LYS A 194 -4.72 -5.39 -10.12
CA LYS A 194 -4.28 -4.47 -9.05
C LYS A 194 -5.46 -3.82 -8.33
N GLY A 195 -5.51 -3.97 -7.02
CA GLY A 195 -6.54 -3.39 -6.16
C GLY A 195 -7.86 -4.16 -6.09
N GLU A 196 -8.10 -5.15 -6.96
CA GLU A 196 -9.30 -5.98 -6.90
C GLU A 196 -9.31 -6.90 -5.69
N ARG A 197 -10.52 -7.28 -5.28
CA ARG A 197 -10.79 -8.17 -4.15
C ARG A 197 -11.87 -9.16 -4.53
N LEU A 198 -11.71 -10.39 -4.09
CA LEU A 198 -12.77 -11.40 -4.11
C LEU A 198 -13.17 -11.73 -2.69
N TRP A 199 -14.48 -11.75 -2.43
CA TRP A 199 -15.04 -12.13 -1.15
C TRP A 199 -15.58 -13.55 -1.24
N MET A 200 -15.16 -14.42 -0.32
CA MET A 200 -15.75 -15.72 -0.10
C MET A 200 -16.84 -15.57 0.95
N LYS A 201 -18.09 -15.78 0.54
CA LYS A 201 -19.25 -15.67 1.40
C LYS A 201 -19.94 -17.02 1.53
N LEU A 202 -20.15 -17.46 2.78
CA LEU A 202 -20.79 -18.73 3.09
C LEU A 202 -21.69 -18.59 4.31
N TYR A 203 -22.93 -19.02 4.21
CA TYR A 203 -23.87 -19.13 5.33
C TYR A 203 -23.92 -20.57 5.82
N TYR A 204 -23.93 -20.72 7.13
CA TYR A 204 -23.94 -22.00 7.82
C TYR A 204 -25.18 -22.11 8.69
N ASP A 205 -25.67 -23.33 8.85
CA ASP A 205 -26.53 -23.70 9.97
C ASP A 205 -25.76 -23.54 11.29
N GLU A 206 -26.37 -22.94 12.31
CA GLU A 206 -25.73 -22.76 13.62
C GLU A 206 -25.29 -24.09 14.25
N ALA A 207 -25.94 -25.22 13.92
CA ALA A 207 -25.57 -26.54 14.40
C ALA A 207 -24.20 -27.03 13.93
N ALA A 208 -23.56 -26.31 13.00
CA ALA A 208 -22.19 -26.58 12.58
C ALA A 208 -21.13 -26.27 13.65
N PHE A 209 -21.49 -25.47 14.66
CA PHE A 209 -20.53 -24.86 15.56
C PHE A 209 -20.80 -25.17 17.04
N THR A 210 -19.72 -25.27 17.81
CA THR A 210 -19.73 -25.49 19.26
C THR A 210 -19.06 -24.31 19.94
N ASP A 211 -19.82 -23.54 20.73
CA ASP A 211 -19.36 -22.31 21.41
C ASP A 211 -18.59 -21.32 20.50
N PRO A 212 -19.17 -20.92 19.34
CA PRO A 212 -18.43 -20.11 18.39
C PRO A 212 -18.21 -18.68 18.88
N GLN A 213 -17.03 -18.14 18.54
CA GLN A 213 -16.75 -16.72 18.72
C GLN A 213 -17.37 -15.87 17.59
N LEU A 214 -18.62 -15.47 17.78
CA LEU A 214 -19.32 -14.60 16.84
C LEU A 214 -18.80 -13.16 16.91
N VAL A 215 -18.52 -12.59 15.73
CA VAL A 215 -18.15 -11.18 15.58
C VAL A 215 -19.22 -10.39 14.82
N ASP A 216 -19.27 -9.09 15.08
CA ASP A 216 -19.98 -8.19 14.18
C ASP A 216 -19.15 -8.01 12.91
N TRP A 217 -19.78 -8.23 11.76
CA TRP A 217 -19.11 -8.00 10.49
C TRP A 217 -18.74 -6.53 10.38
N THR A 218 -17.46 -6.30 10.11
CA THR A 218 -16.93 -4.98 9.79
C THR A 218 -16.27 -5.09 8.42
N PRO A 219 -16.63 -4.21 7.47
CA PRO A 219 -15.93 -4.18 6.20
C PRO A 219 -14.46 -3.88 6.48
N ALA A 220 -13.55 -4.71 5.95
CA ALA A 220 -12.14 -4.41 6.01
C ALA A 220 -11.90 -3.01 5.41
N PRO A 221 -11.24 -2.09 6.13
CA PRO A 221 -11.05 -0.73 5.66
C PRO A 221 -10.45 -0.72 4.25
N GLY A 222 -11.04 0.07 3.37
CA GLY A 222 -10.48 0.30 2.04
C GLY A 222 -9.24 1.19 2.20
N ASN A 223 -8.03 0.63 2.15
CA ASN A 223 -6.86 1.48 1.88
C ASN A 223 -6.88 1.90 0.40
N THR A 224 -7.10 3.17 0.15
CA THR A 224 -6.90 3.79 -1.17
C THR A 224 -5.43 4.10 -1.45
N GLY A 225 -4.52 3.62 -0.59
CA GLY A 225 -3.08 3.85 -0.67
C GLY A 225 -2.42 3.02 -1.76
N GLY A 226 -2.72 3.35 -3.02
CA GLY A 226 -1.77 3.09 -4.08
C GLY A 226 -0.67 4.14 -3.97
N GLU A 227 0.45 3.78 -3.36
CA GLU A 227 1.63 4.62 -3.50
C GLU A 227 2.00 4.65 -4.98
N ASN A 228 1.88 5.83 -5.59
CA ASN A 228 2.37 6.05 -6.93
C ASN A 228 3.88 5.85 -6.87
N SER A 229 4.39 4.88 -7.62
CA SER A 229 5.83 4.62 -7.80
C SER A 229 6.56 5.72 -8.59
N VAL A 230 5.90 6.87 -8.78
CA VAL A 230 6.40 8.06 -9.43
C VAL A 230 6.68 9.09 -8.35
N ASP A 231 7.96 9.42 -8.15
CA ASP A 231 8.35 10.56 -7.33
C ASP A 231 7.87 11.86 -8.01
N GLU A 232 6.89 12.51 -7.37
CA GLU A 232 6.26 13.74 -7.83
C GLU A 232 7.24 14.92 -7.88
N ALA A 233 8.22 14.96 -6.97
CA ALA A 233 9.24 16.00 -6.96
C ALA A 233 10.19 15.82 -8.15
N LEU A 234 10.61 14.60 -8.44
CA LEU A 234 11.44 14.31 -9.61
C LEU A 234 10.69 14.58 -10.92
N ALA A 235 9.41 14.21 -11.00
CA ALA A 235 8.51 14.56 -12.09
C ALA A 235 8.45 16.08 -12.33
N ALA A 236 8.26 16.86 -11.26
CA ALA A 236 8.25 18.33 -11.33
C ALA A 236 9.60 18.89 -11.78
N VAL A 237 10.72 18.33 -11.31
CA VAL A 237 12.07 18.73 -11.73
C VAL A 237 12.29 18.49 -13.23
N ILE A 238 11.87 17.35 -13.77
CA ILE A 238 11.98 17.06 -15.22
C ILE A 238 11.23 18.11 -16.05
N LEU A 239 10.01 18.47 -15.63
CA LEU A 239 9.19 19.48 -16.30
C LEU A 239 9.81 20.89 -16.18
N MET A 240 10.27 21.27 -14.99
CA MET A 240 10.91 22.57 -14.73
C MET A 240 12.20 22.74 -15.54
N LEU A 241 13.09 21.73 -15.55
CA LEU A 241 14.33 21.77 -16.31
C LEU A 241 14.07 21.82 -17.81
N THR A 242 13.10 21.04 -18.31
CA THR A 242 12.67 21.06 -19.71
C THR A 242 12.23 22.48 -20.11
N GLY A 243 11.33 23.08 -19.33
CA GLY A 243 10.84 24.45 -19.53
C GLY A 243 11.96 25.49 -19.52
N TRP A 244 12.83 25.43 -18.52
CA TRP A 244 13.94 26.37 -18.34
C TRP A 244 14.98 26.27 -19.47
N ILE A 245 15.40 25.06 -19.83
CA ILE A 245 16.34 24.82 -20.93
C ILE A 245 15.73 25.27 -22.26
N GLY A 246 14.47 24.94 -22.51
CA GLY A 246 13.74 25.40 -23.69
C GLY A 246 13.73 26.92 -23.80
N TYR A 247 13.36 27.60 -22.71
CA TYR A 247 13.32 29.06 -22.66
C TYR A 247 14.70 29.69 -22.89
N LYS A 248 15.74 29.17 -22.21
CA LYS A 248 17.12 29.65 -22.36
C LYS A 248 17.64 29.48 -23.78
N ALA A 249 17.40 28.32 -24.40
CA ALA A 249 17.86 28.02 -25.75
C ALA A 249 17.19 28.90 -26.83
N SER A 250 15.94 29.30 -26.59
CA SER A 250 15.07 29.94 -27.59
C SER A 250 15.00 31.46 -27.44
N TRP A 251 14.90 31.98 -26.22
CA TRP A 251 14.79 33.42 -25.94
C TRP A 251 15.82 33.93 -24.94
N GLY A 252 16.55 33.05 -24.25
CA GLY A 252 17.60 33.42 -23.30
C GLY A 252 18.91 33.92 -23.94
N ARG A 253 19.02 33.94 -25.27
CA ARG A 253 20.13 34.60 -25.98
C ARG A 253 19.91 36.11 -26.03
N GLY A 254 20.01 36.74 -24.86
CA GLY A 254 20.36 38.16 -24.79
C GLY A 254 21.73 38.37 -25.42
N LYS A 255 21.84 39.39 -26.27
CA LYS A 255 23.00 39.81 -27.06
C LYS A 255 24.31 39.89 -26.23
N HIS A 256 25.04 38.79 -26.08
CA HIS A 256 26.44 38.83 -25.62
C HIS A 256 27.28 37.83 -26.39
N LEU A 257 27.63 38.15 -27.64
CA LEU A 257 28.79 37.59 -28.32
C LEU A 257 29.15 38.43 -29.55
N TYR A 258 29.86 39.52 -29.31
CA TYR A 258 30.90 40.03 -30.21
C TYR A 258 31.99 40.67 -29.34
N GLY A 259 33.16 40.05 -29.26
CA GLY A 259 34.39 40.74 -28.87
C GLY A 259 35.38 39.99 -27.98
N ARG A 260 36.47 39.50 -28.62
CA ARG A 260 37.85 39.37 -28.09
C ARG A 260 38.16 38.32 -27.01
N GLY A 261 38.67 37.17 -27.48
CA GLY A 261 40.10 36.81 -27.45
C GLY A 261 40.97 37.07 -26.20
N ARG A 262 41.75 36.02 -25.89
CA ARG A 262 43.01 35.93 -25.10
C ARG A 262 42.90 35.70 -23.59
N GLY A 263 43.62 34.67 -23.13
CA GLY A 263 44.22 34.64 -21.80
C GLY A 263 44.32 33.27 -21.15
N TYR A 264 45.48 32.63 -21.30
CA TYR A 264 46.00 31.63 -20.34
C TYR A 264 46.35 32.31 -18.99
N TYR A 265 46.76 31.49 -18.01
CA TYR A 265 47.14 31.76 -16.59
C TYR A 265 45.94 31.68 -15.62
N GLY A 266 45.95 30.94 -14.50
CA GLY A 266 47.02 30.27 -13.76
C GLY A 266 46.86 30.58 -12.26
N HIS A 267 46.72 29.52 -11.45
CA HIS A 267 46.89 29.43 -9.97
C HIS A 267 45.96 30.15 -8.98
N GLY A 268 45.47 29.37 -8.00
CA GLY A 268 45.79 29.62 -6.58
C GLY A 268 44.64 29.81 -5.58
N GLY A 269 44.61 28.96 -4.53
CA GLY A 269 44.12 29.29 -3.18
C GLY A 269 42.67 28.88 -2.84
N THR A 270 42.40 27.79 -2.10
CA THR A 270 42.44 27.59 -0.63
C THR A 270 41.14 27.93 0.13
N GLY A 271 40.61 26.92 0.83
CA GLY A 271 39.79 27.04 2.06
C GLY A 271 38.27 27.01 1.86
N VAL A 272 37.42 26.43 2.71
CA VAL A 272 37.50 25.67 3.97
C VAL A 272 36.14 24.97 4.15
N HIS A 273 36.18 23.79 4.78
CA HIS A 273 35.13 22.99 5.43
C HIS A 273 33.71 23.55 5.67
N GLY A 274 32.74 22.63 5.55
CA GLY A 274 31.39 22.72 6.12
C GLY A 274 30.67 21.38 6.12
N CYS A 275 31.14 20.44 6.94
CA CYS A 275 30.42 19.22 7.30
C CYS A 275 29.36 19.58 8.36
N ALA A 276 28.13 19.12 8.18
CA ALA A 276 27.13 19.11 9.24
C ALA A 276 26.38 17.77 9.19
N CYS A 277 26.90 16.79 9.92
CA CYS A 277 26.08 15.76 10.54
C CYS A 277 25.30 16.40 11.68
N ALA A 278 24.00 16.16 11.75
CA ALA A 278 23.24 16.21 12.99
C ALA A 278 22.33 14.98 13.03
N CYS A 279 22.71 14.01 13.86
CA CYS A 279 21.86 12.91 14.31
C CYS A 279 21.29 13.25 15.68
N ALA A 280 19.98 13.06 15.87
CA ALA A 280 19.28 12.73 17.13
C ALA A 280 17.78 12.55 16.76
N GLY A 281 17.23 11.33 16.57
CA GLY A 281 16.57 10.47 17.59
C GLY A 281 15.15 10.98 17.92
N CYS A 282 14.03 10.23 17.98
CA CYS A 282 13.68 8.80 18.01
C CYS A 282 12.12 8.69 17.99
N ALA A 283 11.48 7.68 17.34
CA ALA A 283 10.32 6.79 17.74
C ALA A 283 8.75 7.02 17.63
N CYS A 284 8.08 6.37 16.65
CA CYS A 284 6.69 5.77 16.69
C CYS A 284 5.49 6.61 16.11
N ALA A 285 4.50 6.12 15.34
CA ALA A 285 4.17 4.87 14.59
C ALA A 285 2.96 5.16 13.64
N CYS A 286 2.89 4.50 12.46
CA CYS A 286 1.66 4.14 11.70
C CYS A 286 2.00 3.23 10.49
N ALA A 287 1.84 1.92 10.67
CA ALA A 287 1.03 0.98 9.87
C ALA A 287 0.68 1.26 8.38
N CYS A 288 1.27 0.50 7.45
CA CYS A 288 0.82 0.42 6.04
C CYS A 288 0.80 -1.04 5.55
N ALA A 289 -0.36 -1.48 5.04
CA ALA A 289 -0.56 -2.76 4.39
C ALA A 289 -0.26 -2.69 2.89
N GLY A 290 0.71 -3.49 2.43
CA GLY A 290 1.02 -3.65 1.02
C GLY A 290 1.66 -5.00 0.75
N GLY A 291 0.97 -5.86 -0.02
CA GLY A 291 1.61 -6.98 -0.68
C GLY A 291 2.66 -6.45 -1.66
N GLY A 292 3.90 -6.39 -1.20
CA GLY A 292 5.00 -5.75 -1.92
C GLY A 292 6.34 -5.98 -1.22
N ARG A 293 7.39 -5.71 -1.98
CA ARG A 293 8.78 -5.67 -1.53
C ARG A 293 8.93 -4.37 -0.75
N ALA A 294 9.54 -4.34 0.42
CA ALA A 294 10.18 -3.08 0.87
C ALA A 294 11.70 -3.23 0.84
N GLY A 295 12.26 -2.98 -0.35
CA GLY A 295 13.66 -2.65 -0.54
C GLY A 295 13.86 -1.14 -0.51
N CYS A 296 14.37 -0.63 0.60
CA CYS A 296 15.10 0.65 0.77
C CYS A 296 14.45 1.97 0.30
N SER A 297 13.46 2.47 1.06
CA SER A 297 13.40 3.89 1.42
C SER A 297 12.91 4.00 2.87
N ARG A 298 13.65 4.72 3.72
CA ARG A 298 13.40 4.79 5.17
C ARG A 298 12.78 6.15 5.54
N LYS A 299 11.48 6.11 5.88
CA LYS A 299 10.75 6.64 7.07
C LYS A 299 10.78 8.14 7.41
N ASP A 300 9.60 8.66 7.78
CA ASP A 300 9.42 9.51 8.97
C ASP A 300 8.14 9.14 9.75
N PHE A 301 8.25 9.19 11.08
CA PHE A 301 7.29 8.77 12.11
C PHE A 301 6.82 10.03 12.87
N TYR A 302 5.59 9.99 13.44
CA TYR A 302 4.92 10.93 14.37
C TYR A 302 3.79 11.82 13.82
N HIS A 303 2.56 11.50 14.23
CA HIS A 303 1.71 12.45 14.96
C HIS A 303 0.71 11.67 15.84
N CYS A 304 1.00 11.61 17.14
CA CYS A 304 -0.01 11.38 18.16
C CYS A 304 -0.79 12.69 18.33
N GLU A 305 -2.08 12.70 17.96
CA GLU A 305 -3.06 13.58 18.60
C GLU A 305 -4.16 12.71 19.22
N GLN A 306 -3.85 12.15 20.39
CA GLN A 306 -4.85 11.93 21.42
C GLN A 306 -4.32 12.57 22.69
N GLN A 307 -4.73 13.82 22.92
CA GLN A 307 -5.18 14.36 24.22
C GLN A 307 -5.52 15.86 24.10
N ARG A 308 -6.79 16.14 23.78
CA ARG A 308 -7.64 17.33 24.08
C ARG A 308 -8.84 17.21 23.12
N GLU A 309 -10.01 16.70 23.51
CA GLU A 309 -10.98 17.37 24.39
C GLU A 309 -12.03 16.37 24.97
N GLU A 310 -11.65 15.16 25.41
CA GLU A 310 -12.52 14.36 26.31
C GLU A 310 -12.54 14.89 27.77
N LYS A 311 -12.04 16.11 27.97
CA LYS A 311 -12.20 16.90 29.20
C LYS A 311 -13.11 18.11 28.96
N LYS A 312 -14.24 17.90 28.30
CA LYS A 312 -15.30 18.92 28.13
C LYS A 312 -16.65 18.54 28.73
N ASP A 313 -16.85 17.29 29.15
CA ASP A 313 -18.11 16.86 29.76
C ASP A 313 -18.09 16.75 31.30
N ASP A 314 -16.92 16.97 31.93
CA ASP A 314 -16.78 16.90 33.39
C ASP A 314 -16.74 18.29 34.09
N ILE A 315 -17.02 19.36 33.34
CA ILE A 315 -17.16 20.73 33.86
C ILE A 315 -18.54 21.27 33.48
N ARG A 316 -19.60 20.52 33.80
CA ARG A 316 -20.96 21.05 33.86
C ARG A 316 -21.77 20.60 35.10
N GLY A 317 -21.12 19.92 36.03
CA GLY A 317 -21.77 19.33 37.20
C GLY A 317 -21.06 19.60 38.52
N SER A 318 -20.59 20.83 38.79
CA SER A 318 -20.22 21.24 40.15
C SER A 318 -19.94 22.73 40.29
N MET A 319 -20.99 23.54 40.33
CA MET A 319 -20.95 24.82 41.07
C MET A 319 -22.30 25.03 41.76
N SER A 320 -22.36 24.56 43.01
CA SER A 320 -23.22 25.15 44.04
C SER A 320 -22.51 26.36 44.63
N ALA A 321 -23.19 27.51 44.61
CA ALA A 321 -23.13 28.59 45.59
C ALA A 321 -24.11 29.67 45.11
N ASP A 322 -24.93 30.34 45.92
CA ASP A 322 -25.33 30.24 47.33
C ASP A 322 -26.39 31.36 47.50
N LYS A 323 -27.43 31.14 48.33
CA LYS A 323 -28.31 32.13 49.03
C LYS A 323 -29.00 33.24 48.19
N SER A 324 -30.28 33.58 48.39
CA SER A 324 -30.90 34.00 49.65
C SER A 324 -32.39 34.33 49.44
N GLY A 325 -33.18 34.33 50.52
CA GLY A 325 -34.45 35.07 50.63
C GLY A 325 -35.69 34.29 50.19
N ASN A 326 -36.35 33.53 51.06
CA ASN A 326 -37.30 33.94 52.10
C ASN A 326 -38.70 34.32 51.55
N GLU A 327 -39.71 33.82 52.28
CA GLU A 327 -41.12 34.21 52.33
C GLU A 327 -42.16 33.68 51.30
N ALA A 328 -43.00 32.78 51.84
CA ALA A 328 -44.44 32.97 52.07
C ALA A 328 -45.47 32.53 51.00
N GLY A 329 -46.49 31.81 51.50
CA GLY A 329 -47.87 31.70 50.97
C GLY A 329 -48.08 30.62 49.93
N ARG A 330 -48.61 29.43 50.22
CA ARG A 330 -50.03 29.13 50.56
C ARG A 330 -51.03 29.89 49.69
N VAL A 331 -51.55 29.26 48.63
CA VAL A 331 -52.97 29.33 48.23
C VAL A 331 -53.32 28.06 47.43
N LEU A 332 -54.30 27.33 47.98
CA LEU A 332 -55.29 26.39 47.40
C LEU A 332 -54.88 25.36 46.36
#